data_AF-A0A966FE76-F1
#
_entry.id   AF-A0A966FE76-F1
#
_cell.length_a   1.000
_cell.length_b   1.000
_cell.length_c   1.000
_cell.angle_alpha   90.00
_cell.angle_beta   90.00
_cell.angle_gamma   90.00
#
_symmetry.space_group_name_H-M   'P 1'
#
loop_
_entity.id
_entity.type
_entity.pdbx_description
1 polymer ?
#
loop_
_entity_poly.entity_id
_entity_poly.type
_entity_poly.pdbx_seq_one_letter_code
_entity_poly.pdbx_strand_id
1 'polypeptide(L)' 'KGIKAGDLVGHISRQLGAGGGGAPHLAFGGGKDVSKLPEALASVRPWVEGKIK' A
#
# COMPACT_ATOMS: atom_id res chain seq x y z
N LYS A 1 0.01 -12.11 -14.62
CA LYS A 1 -1.04 -11.84 -13.61
C LYS A 1 -0.32 -11.64 -12.29
N GLY A 2 -0.16 -10.40 -11.83
CA GLY A 2 0.68 -10.09 -10.68
C GLY A 2 0.29 -8.75 -10.10
N ILE A 3 0.40 -8.63 -8.78
CA ILE A 3 0.12 -7.40 -8.06
C ILE A 3 1.28 -6.45 -8.31
N LYS A 4 0.99 -5.22 -8.75
CA LYS A 4 2.01 -4.17 -8.83
C LYS A 4 2.32 -3.72 -7.41
N ALA A 5 3.59 -3.77 -7.01
CA ALA A 5 4.02 -3.26 -5.71
C ALA A 5 3.59 -1.79 -5.52
N GLY A 6 3.62 -0.98 -6.59
CA GLY A 6 3.20 0.43 -6.57
C GLY A 6 1.72 0.64 -6.21
N ASP A 7 0.84 -0.27 -6.63
CA ASP A 7 -0.60 -0.19 -6.30
C ASP A 7 -0.83 -0.46 -4.81
N LEU A 8 -0.12 -1.46 -4.27
CA LEU A 8 -0.19 -1.80 -2.85
C LEU A 8 0.32 -0.64 -1.99
N VAL A 9 1.51 -0.14 -2.31
CA VAL A 9 2.13 0.94 -1.56
C VAL A 9 1.36 2.25 -1.72
N GLY A 10 0.79 2.53 -2.89
CA GLY A 10 -0.12 3.65 -3.10
C GLY A 10 -1.39 3.56 -2.25
N HIS A 11 -1.97 2.36 -2.11
CA HIS A 11 -3.14 2.13 -1.25
C HIS A 11 -2.85 2.44 0.23
N ILE A 12 -1.69 2.01 0.74
CA ILE A 12 -1.25 2.26 2.12
C ILE A 12 -0.88 3.75 2.30
N SER A 13 -0.08 4.32 1.40
CA SER A 13 0.41 5.70 1.51
C SER A 13 -0.73 6.70 1.54
N ARG A 14 -1.78 6.46 0.75
CA ARG A 14 -2.97 7.31 0.69
C ARG A 14 -3.77 7.30 1.99
N GLN A 15 -3.75 6.21 2.75
CA GLN A 15 -4.32 6.16 4.11
C GLN A 15 -3.47 6.93 5.12
N LEU A 16 -2.16 6.92 4.92
CA LEU A 16 -1.17 7.67 5.72
C LEU A 16 -1.01 9.14 5.30
N GLY A 17 -1.86 9.64 4.39
CA GLY A 17 -1.85 11.04 3.94
C GLY A 17 -0.67 11.41 3.04
N ALA A 18 -0.05 10.45 2.37
CA ALA A 18 1.11 10.67 1.52
C ALA A 18 1.06 9.85 0.21
N GLY A 19 1.94 10.18 -0.73
CA GLY A 19 2.06 9.48 -2.01
C GLY A 19 3.09 8.36 -1.94
N GLY A 20 2.80 7.25 -2.63
CA GLY A 20 3.74 6.15 -2.81
C GLY A 20 3.79 5.70 -4.26
N GLY A 21 4.99 5.38 -4.74
CA GLY A 21 5.28 5.04 -6.13
C GLY A 21 6.49 4.13 -6.24
N GLY A 22 6.58 3.41 -7.36
CA GLY A 22 7.74 2.61 -7.69
C GLY A 22 7.47 1.62 -8.80
N ALA A 23 8.48 0.80 -9.08
CA ALA A 23 8.44 -0.23 -10.09
C ALA A 23 7.38 -1.30 -9.79
N PRO A 24 6.92 -2.04 -10.82
CA PRO A 24 5.95 -3.12 -10.64
C PRO A 24 6.38 -4.20 -9.63
N HIS A 25 7.68 -4.38 -9.40
CA HIS A 25 8.25 -5.33 -8.45
C HIS A 25 8.69 -4.70 -7.11
N LEU A 26 8.92 -3.38 -7.07
CA LEU A 26 9.50 -2.68 -5.93
C LEU A 26 8.87 -1.29 -5.81
N ALA A 27 8.24 -1.00 -4.68
CA ALA A 27 7.62 0.31 -4.45
C ALA A 27 7.93 0.87 -3.09
N PHE A 28 7.94 2.21 -3.04
CA PHE A 28 8.23 2.98 -1.83
C PHE A 28 7.14 4.01 -1.62
N GLY A 29 6.83 4.29 -0.36
CA GLY A 29 5.74 5.17 0.01
C GLY A 29 6.05 5.88 1.30
N GLY A 30 5.67 7.15 1.35
CA GLY A 30 5.71 7.94 2.57
C GLY A 30 4.40 7.84 3.33
N GLY A 31 4.44 8.26 4.58
CA GLY A 31 3.26 8.45 5.44
C GLY A 31 3.49 9.66 6.32
N LYS A 32 2.56 10.62 6.32
CA LYS A 32 2.62 11.80 7.18
C LYS A 32 2.00 11.49 8.56
N ASP A 33 1.00 10.63 8.59
CA ASP A 33 0.27 10.22 9.79
C ASP A 33 0.74 8.86 10.31
N VAL A 34 1.74 8.86 11.19
CA VAL A 34 2.28 7.63 11.82
C VAL A 34 1.22 6.89 12.65
N SER A 35 0.27 7.62 13.24
CA SER A 35 -0.82 7.03 14.04
C SER A 35 -1.75 6.13 13.22
N LYS A 36 -1.82 6.30 11.89
CA LYS A 36 -2.63 5.48 10.98
C LYS A 36 -1.88 4.27 10.43
N LEU A 37 -0.59 4.12 10.76
CA LEU A 37 0.24 2.99 10.33
C LEU A 37 -0.34 1.61 10.70
N PRO A 38 -0.89 1.39 11.90
CA PRO A 38 -1.47 0.10 12.27
C PRO A 38 -2.72 -0.24 11.45
N GLU A 39 -3.58 0.74 11.22
CA GLU A 39 -4.80 0.60 10.41
C GLU A 39 -4.45 0.34 8.94
N ALA A 40 -3.48 1.09 8.41
CA ALA A 40 -3.03 0.93 7.05
C ALA A 40 -2.41 -0.46 6.81
N LEU A 41 -1.62 -0.99 7.77
CA LEU A 41 -1.11 -2.37 7.70
C LEU A 41 -2.21 -3.42 7.80
N ALA A 42 -3.27 -3.17 8.58
CA ALA A 42 -4.41 -4.07 8.67
C ALA A 42 -5.18 -4.15 7.34
N SER A 43 -5.29 -3.02 6.61
CA SER A 43 -5.97 -2.96 5.30
C SER A 43 -5.26 -3.76 4.18
N VAL A 44 -3.96 -4.05 4.33
CA VAL A 44 -3.15 -4.74 3.31
C VAL A 44 -3.63 -6.18 3.08
N ARG A 45 -3.91 -6.92 4.15
CA ARG A 45 -4.36 -8.32 4.09
C ARG A 45 -5.59 -8.51 3.18
N PRO A 46 -6.73 -7.86 3.45
CA PRO A 46 -7.91 -8.02 2.61
C PRO A 46 -7.71 -7.50 1.18
N TRP A 47 -6.88 -6.46 1.00
CA TRP A 47 -6.58 -5.93 -0.33
C TRP A 47 -5.78 -6.92 -1.19
N VAL A 48 -4.79 -7.60 -0.61
CA VAL A 48 -3.97 -8.60 -1.29
C VAL A 48 -4.80 -9.84 -1.61
N GLU A 49 -5.62 -10.32 -0.69
CA GLU A 49 -6.51 -11.47 -0.91
C GLU A 49 -7.50 -11.25 -2.08
N GLY A 50 -8.02 -10.03 -2.22
CA GLY A 50 -8.90 -9.66 -3.35
C GLY A 50 -8.19 -9.59 -4.70
N LYS A 51 -6.86 -9.47 -4.74
CA LYS A 51 -6.05 -9.30 -5.96
C LYS A 51 -5.31 -10.58 -6.39
N ILE A 52 -5.15 -11.56 -5.49
CA ILE A 52 -4.51 -12.86 -5.77
C ILE A 52 -5.47 -13.87 -6.43
N LYS A 53 -6.79 -13.65 -6.34
CA LYS A 53 -7.82 -14.45 -7.02
C LYS A 53 -7.82 -14.22 -8.55
#